data_AF-A0A7C6L429-F1
#
_entry.id   AF-A0A7C6L429-F1
#
_cell.length_a   1.000
_cell.length_b   1.000
_cell.length_c   1.000
_cell.angle_alpha   90.00
_cell.angle_beta   90.00
_cell.angle_gamma   90.00
#
_symmetry.space_group_name_H-M   'P 1'
#
loop_
_entity.id
_entity.type
_entity.pdbx_description
1 polymer ?
#
loop_
_entity_poly.entity_id
_entity_poly.type
_entity_poly.pdbx_seq_one_letter_code
_entity_poly.pdbx_strand_id
1 'polypeptide(L)'
;MNKIIDLQEMSPNFWKARYRGNHGTYTVKIETDGKDIRNFSCSCPSDYYPCKHIPIVREAINDHISKNRAKPEKGVFENVVRKMSLNDLQEFVIRFGLHNTSFQQAVLLEFTPPHKQPGGNNYSEIIRCALENIDFDSDDIYDYHYEDFEIDALDQWLKKAREYIEQGNDAEAILIAKACIEEYAGWARGIDIDLDGYISEDYLYEPFSILEKAYENGCMTAEELLAYCK
;
A
#
# COMPACT_ATOMS: atom_id res chain seq x y z
N MET A 1 -24.02 12.44 -13.07
CA MET A 1 -23.77 13.36 -11.93
C MET A 1 -22.55 12.81 -11.21
N ASN A 2 -21.38 13.39 -11.45
CA ASN A 2 -20.12 12.82 -10.98
C ASN A 2 -19.88 13.27 -9.55
N LYS A 3 -19.59 12.34 -8.63
CA LYS A 3 -19.55 12.64 -7.20
C LYS A 3 -18.63 11.68 -6.47
N ILE A 4 -17.88 12.20 -5.50
CA ILE A 4 -17.19 11.38 -4.50
C ILE A 4 -18.25 10.68 -3.64
N ILE A 5 -18.24 9.36 -3.68
CA ILE A 5 -19.12 8.46 -2.92
C ILE A 5 -18.60 8.34 -1.49
N ASP A 6 -17.30 8.14 -1.35
CA ASP A 6 -16.61 7.92 -0.09
C ASP A 6 -15.20 8.52 -0.14
N LEU A 7 -14.71 9.00 1.00
CA LEU A 7 -13.38 9.58 1.17
C LEU A 7 -12.85 9.24 2.55
N GLN A 8 -11.75 8.49 2.60
CA GLN A 8 -11.12 8.01 3.83
C GLN A 8 -9.62 8.31 3.84
N GLU A 9 -9.11 8.75 4.99
CA GLU A 9 -7.67 8.75 5.27
C GLU A 9 -7.29 7.37 5.81
N MET A 10 -6.55 6.60 5.01
CA MET A 10 -6.15 5.23 5.37
C MET A 10 -4.98 5.23 6.36
N SER A 11 -4.07 6.19 6.19
CA SER A 11 -2.93 6.46 7.05
C SER A 11 -2.55 7.95 6.91
N PRO A 12 -1.71 8.51 7.80
CA PRO A 12 -1.40 9.94 7.75
C PRO A 12 -0.96 10.40 6.36
N ASN A 13 -1.73 11.32 5.77
CA ASN A 13 -1.54 11.86 4.43
C ASN A 13 -1.77 10.89 3.25
N PHE A 14 -2.30 9.70 3.48
CA PHE A 14 -2.70 8.76 2.42
C PHE A 14 -4.22 8.63 2.38
N TRP A 15 -4.81 9.08 1.27
CA TRP A 15 -6.25 9.18 1.11
C TRP A 15 -6.73 8.23 0.00
N LYS A 16 -7.82 7.51 0.28
CA LYS A 16 -8.54 6.68 -0.68
C LYS A 16 -9.95 7.24 -0.86
N ALA A 17 -10.38 7.39 -2.11
CA ALA A 17 -11.70 7.88 -2.45
C ALA A 17 -12.37 6.97 -3.48
N ARG A 18 -13.67 6.72 -3.30
CA ARG A 18 -14.52 6.11 -4.33
C ARG A 18 -15.25 7.21 -5.08
N TYR A 19 -15.06 7.29 -6.39
CA TYR A 19 -15.59 8.35 -7.24
C TYR A 19 -16.57 7.78 -8.26
N ARG A 20 -17.82 8.25 -8.30
CA ARG A 20 -18.78 7.86 -9.33
C ARG A 20 -18.49 8.57 -10.65
N GLY A 21 -17.96 7.83 -11.61
CA GLY A 21 -17.70 8.27 -12.97
C GLY A 21 -18.86 8.04 -13.93
N ASN A 22 -18.59 8.24 -15.22
CA ASN A 22 -19.56 7.99 -16.29
C ASN A 22 -19.68 6.50 -16.63
N HIS A 23 -18.62 5.72 -16.44
CA HIS A 23 -18.55 4.31 -16.84
C HIS A 23 -18.43 3.34 -15.66
N GLY A 24 -18.54 3.84 -14.42
CA GLY A 24 -18.36 3.01 -13.23
C GLY A 24 -18.05 3.83 -11.99
N THR A 25 -17.71 3.13 -10.92
CA THR A 25 -17.02 3.75 -9.78
C THR A 25 -15.52 3.65 -10.05
N TYR A 26 -14.78 4.70 -9.71
CA TYR A 26 -13.33 4.77 -9.81
C TYR A 26 -12.73 4.87 -8.42
N THR A 27 -11.72 4.07 -8.12
CA THR A 27 -10.84 4.24 -6.97
C THR A 27 -9.80 5.31 -7.27
N VAL A 28 -9.67 6.28 -6.37
CA VAL A 28 -8.66 7.36 -6.44
C VAL A 28 -7.84 7.32 -5.16
N LYS A 29 -6.54 7.09 -5.29
CA LYS A 29 -5.58 7.17 -4.18
C LYS A 29 -4.75 8.45 -4.33
N ILE A 30 -4.61 9.21 -3.25
CA ILE A 30 -3.78 10.42 -3.21
C ILE A 30 -2.90 10.39 -1.97
N GLU A 31 -1.60 10.47 -2.19
CA GLU A 31 -0.62 10.72 -1.15
C GLU A 31 -0.23 12.21 -1.16
N THR A 32 -0.20 12.82 0.02
CA THR A 32 0.20 14.23 0.19
C THR A 32 1.32 14.39 1.23
N ASP A 33 2.00 15.53 1.21
CA ASP A 33 2.85 16.00 2.33
C ASP A 33 2.12 16.98 3.27
N GLY A 34 0.80 17.10 3.11
CA GLY A 34 -0.05 18.07 3.80
C GLY A 34 -0.27 19.37 3.03
N LYS A 35 0.46 19.61 1.93
CA LYS A 35 0.22 20.73 1.00
C LYS A 35 0.12 20.26 -0.45
N ASP A 36 1.08 19.46 -0.88
CA ASP A 36 1.24 19.00 -2.25
C ASP A 36 1.00 17.51 -2.39
N ILE A 37 0.57 17.10 -3.59
CA ILE A 37 0.42 15.69 -3.93
C ILE A 37 1.83 15.15 -4.20
N ARG A 38 2.21 14.10 -3.48
CA ARG A 38 3.45 13.34 -3.73
C ARG A 38 3.23 12.27 -4.78
N ASN A 39 2.14 11.54 -4.65
CA ASN A 39 1.79 10.45 -5.56
C ASN A 39 0.27 10.34 -5.67
N PHE A 40 -0.20 9.79 -6.79
CA PHE A 40 -1.62 9.54 -7.01
C PHE A 40 -1.84 8.40 -8.01
N SER A 41 -2.94 7.69 -7.83
CA SER A 41 -3.48 6.75 -8.82
C SER A 41 -4.97 6.98 -9.00
N CYS A 42 -5.47 6.63 -10.19
CA CYS A 42 -6.90 6.59 -10.45
C CYS A 42 -7.20 5.51 -11.48
N SER A 43 -8.09 4.58 -11.12
CA SER A 43 -8.55 3.46 -11.95
C SER A 43 -9.45 3.87 -13.13
N CYS A 44 -9.57 5.17 -13.44
CA CYS A 44 -10.45 5.58 -14.53
C CYS A 44 -9.79 5.29 -15.89
N PRO A 45 -10.57 4.87 -16.91
CA PRO A 45 -10.05 4.45 -18.23
C PRO A 45 -9.67 5.65 -19.12
N SER A 46 -9.32 6.79 -18.53
CA SER A 46 -9.02 8.02 -19.25
C SER A 46 -7.54 8.10 -19.58
N ASP A 47 -7.19 8.26 -20.87
CA ASP A 47 -5.81 8.44 -21.33
C ASP A 47 -5.14 9.75 -20.89
N TYR A 48 -5.89 10.66 -20.24
CA TYR A 48 -5.35 11.90 -19.69
C TYR A 48 -4.65 11.69 -18.33
N TYR A 49 -3.41 12.16 -18.22
CA TYR A 49 -2.59 12.13 -16.99
C TYR A 49 -2.15 13.54 -16.53
N PRO A 50 -2.45 13.96 -15.29
CA PRO A 50 -3.42 13.35 -14.37
C PRO A 50 -4.85 13.42 -14.91
N CYS A 51 -5.68 12.44 -14.56
CA CYS A 51 -7.08 12.47 -14.93
C CYS A 51 -7.83 13.57 -14.15
N LYS A 52 -9.03 13.96 -14.63
CA LYS A 52 -9.85 15.00 -13.99
C LYS A 52 -10.27 14.69 -12.56
N HIS A 53 -10.20 13.43 -12.12
CA HIS A 53 -10.61 13.03 -10.76
C HIS A 53 -9.59 13.44 -9.71
N ILE A 54 -8.29 13.44 -10.05
CA ILE A 54 -7.21 13.80 -9.12
C ILE A 54 -7.41 15.20 -8.52
N PRO A 55 -7.59 16.29 -9.29
CA PRO A 55 -7.81 17.61 -8.70
C PRO A 55 -9.13 17.70 -7.90
N ILE A 56 -10.18 16.98 -8.31
CA ILE A 56 -11.47 16.98 -7.60
C ILE A 56 -11.34 16.31 -6.23
N VAL A 57 -10.69 15.15 -6.17
CA VAL A 57 -10.45 14.44 -4.91
C VAL A 57 -9.48 15.22 -4.02
N ARG A 58 -8.44 15.86 -4.60
CA ARG A 58 -7.56 16.76 -3.85
C ARG A 58 -8.32 17.90 -3.19
N GLU A 59 -9.25 18.53 -3.90
CA GLU A 59 -10.08 19.60 -3.34
C GLU A 59 -10.94 19.08 -2.18
N ALA A 60 -11.55 17.90 -2.33
CA ALA A 60 -12.33 17.27 -1.27
C ALA A 60 -11.48 16.90 -0.04
N ILE A 61 -10.24 16.45 -0.23
CA ILE A 61 -9.27 16.21 0.86
C ILE A 61 -8.97 17.53 1.58
N ASN A 62 -8.66 18.61 0.86
CA ASN A 62 -8.41 19.93 1.46
C ASN A 62 -9.61 20.44 2.24
N ASP A 63 -10.82 20.25 1.70
CA ASP A 63 -12.07 20.58 2.35
C ASP A 63 -12.29 19.75 3.62
N HIS A 64 -11.99 18.45 3.58
CA HIS A 64 -12.09 17.56 4.74
C HIS A 64 -11.09 17.98 5.82
N ILE A 65 -9.83 18.22 5.46
CA ILE A 65 -8.79 18.68 6.37
C ILE A 65 -9.16 20.04 6.98
N SER A 66 -9.70 20.97 6.18
CA SER A 66 -10.07 22.31 6.66
C SER A 66 -11.31 22.31 7.57
N LYS A 67 -12.35 21.52 7.24
CA LYS A 67 -13.58 21.39 8.03
C LYS A 67 -13.35 20.58 9.32
N ASN A 68 -12.50 19.57 9.28
CA ASN A 68 -12.08 18.80 10.45
C ASN A 68 -10.92 19.45 11.22
N ARG A 69 -10.65 20.75 10.98
CA ARG A 69 -9.91 21.60 11.94
C ARG A 69 -10.69 21.90 13.23
N ALA A 70 -11.82 21.24 13.48
CA ALA A 70 -12.21 20.97 14.85
C ALA A 70 -11.03 20.24 15.47
N LYS A 71 -10.21 20.97 16.24
CA LYS A 71 -9.13 20.36 17.02
C LYS A 71 -9.77 19.13 17.68
N PRO A 72 -9.32 17.89 17.44
CA PRO A 72 -9.47 16.90 18.49
C PRO A 72 -8.92 17.59 19.74
N GLU A 73 -9.46 17.37 20.94
CA GLU A 73 -8.79 17.88 22.14
C GLU A 73 -7.34 17.35 22.09
N LYS A 74 -6.44 18.15 21.50
CA LYS A 74 -5.06 17.85 21.14
C LYS A 74 -4.38 17.86 22.49
N GLY A 75 -4.45 16.72 23.15
CA GLY A 75 -4.34 16.67 24.59
C GLY A 75 -4.98 15.42 25.14
N VAL A 76 -6.29 15.20 25.01
CA VAL A 76 -6.93 14.08 25.73
C VAL A 76 -6.49 12.72 25.20
N PHE A 77 -6.56 12.50 23.88
CA PHE A 77 -6.08 11.24 23.29
C PHE A 77 -4.58 11.02 23.56
N GLU A 78 -3.76 12.02 23.24
CA GLU A 78 -2.31 11.94 23.44
C GLU A 78 -1.94 11.75 24.92
N ASN A 79 -2.62 12.41 25.85
CA ASN A 79 -2.39 12.27 27.29
C ASN A 79 -2.81 10.88 27.78
N VAL A 80 -3.88 10.28 27.26
CA VAL A 80 -4.27 8.91 27.61
C VAL A 80 -3.18 7.95 27.12
N VAL A 81 -2.78 8.03 25.86
CA VAL A 81 -1.75 7.17 25.27
C VAL A 81 -0.41 7.32 26.01
N ARG A 82 0.02 8.54 26.32
CA ARG A 82 1.29 8.81 27.05
C ARG A 82 1.27 8.35 28.50
N LYS A 83 0.10 8.20 29.12
CA LYS A 83 -0.05 7.74 30.51
C LYS A 83 -0.23 6.23 30.64
N MET A 84 -0.52 5.54 29.54
CA MET A 84 -0.61 4.08 29.54
C MET A 84 0.76 3.46 29.83
N SER A 85 0.74 2.33 30.53
CA SER A 85 1.96 1.53 30.66
C SER A 85 2.33 0.91 29.31
N LEU A 86 3.63 0.60 29.12
CA LEU A 86 4.08 -0.08 27.90
C LEU A 86 3.34 -1.41 27.69
N ASN A 87 3.09 -2.16 28.76
CA ASN A 87 2.36 -3.42 28.70
C ASN A 87 0.91 -3.22 28.25
N ASP A 88 0.20 -2.23 28.80
CA ASP A 88 -1.18 -1.94 28.40
C ASP A 88 -1.27 -1.48 26.95
N LEU A 89 -0.25 -0.74 26.48
CA LEU A 89 -0.15 -0.30 25.09
C LEU A 89 0.09 -1.49 24.15
N GLN A 90 1.02 -2.39 24.48
CA GLN A 90 1.28 -3.59 23.69
C GLN A 90 0.04 -4.50 23.62
N GLU A 91 -0.61 -4.76 24.76
CA GLU A 91 -1.85 -5.54 24.82
C GLU A 91 -2.99 -4.87 24.04
N PHE A 92 -3.10 -3.54 24.08
CA PHE A 92 -4.06 -2.81 23.28
C PHE A 92 -3.78 -2.98 21.78
N VAL A 93 -2.54 -2.78 21.34
CA VAL A 93 -2.14 -2.92 19.93
C VAL A 93 -2.43 -4.33 19.42
N ILE A 94 -2.10 -5.37 20.21
CA ILE A 94 -2.39 -6.76 19.86
C ILE A 94 -3.90 -6.99 19.75
N ARG A 95 -4.68 -6.67 20.79
CA ARG A 95 -6.13 -6.91 20.79
C ARG A 95 -6.86 -6.14 19.70
N PHE A 96 -6.47 -4.89 19.46
CA PHE A 96 -7.06 -4.07 18.42
C PHE A 96 -6.65 -4.56 17.02
N GLY A 97 -5.41 -5.02 16.88
CA GLY A 97 -4.90 -5.63 15.65
C GLY A 97 -5.61 -6.92 15.26
N LEU A 98 -5.99 -7.79 16.21
CA LEU A 98 -6.60 -9.10 15.91
C LEU A 98 -7.81 -9.08 14.95
N HIS A 99 -8.52 -7.96 14.88
CA HIS A 99 -9.72 -7.81 14.05
C HIS A 99 -9.63 -6.66 13.05
N ASN A 100 -8.45 -6.06 12.85
CA ASN A 100 -8.28 -4.91 11.98
C ASN A 100 -7.03 -5.07 11.11
N THR A 101 -7.20 -5.68 9.93
CA THR A 101 -6.12 -5.94 8.96
C THR A 101 -5.39 -4.68 8.55
N SER A 102 -6.11 -3.57 8.33
CA SER A 102 -5.49 -2.28 7.97
C SER A 102 -4.56 -1.76 9.07
N PHE A 103 -4.97 -1.91 10.33
CA PHE A 103 -4.15 -1.53 11.48
C PHE A 103 -2.95 -2.48 11.66
N GLN A 104 -3.12 -3.79 11.44
CA GLN A 104 -2.01 -4.73 11.44
C GLN A 104 -0.95 -4.34 10.41
N GLN A 105 -1.37 -4.06 9.17
CA GLN A 105 -0.45 -3.64 8.11
C GLN A 105 0.27 -2.34 8.47
N ALA A 106 -0.44 -1.34 9.00
CA ALA A 106 0.19 -0.10 9.45
C ALA A 106 1.24 -0.33 10.55
N VAL A 107 0.95 -1.20 11.52
CA VAL A 107 1.91 -1.56 12.59
C VAL A 107 3.13 -2.26 12.03
N LEU A 108 2.96 -3.22 11.11
CA LEU A 108 4.06 -3.92 10.47
C LEU A 108 4.90 -2.95 9.62
N LEU A 109 4.27 -2.15 8.76
CA LEU A 109 4.97 -1.16 7.94
C LEU A 109 5.76 -0.14 8.77
N GLU A 110 5.27 0.27 9.93
CA GLU A 110 5.99 1.25 10.75
C GLU A 110 7.10 0.60 11.61
N PHE A 111 6.80 -0.54 12.24
CA PHE A 111 7.62 -1.07 13.34
C PHE A 111 8.45 -2.32 12.99
N THR A 112 8.29 -2.90 11.80
CA THR A 112 9.08 -4.04 11.32
C THR A 112 10.57 -3.63 11.14
N PRO A 113 11.48 -4.08 12.04
CA PRO A 113 12.86 -3.56 12.15
C PRO A 113 13.77 -4.12 11.06
N PRO A 114 14.70 -3.36 10.46
CA PRO A 114 15.58 -3.87 9.39
C PRO A 114 16.21 -5.24 9.70
N HIS A 115 16.40 -6.11 8.70
CA HIS A 115 16.89 -7.47 8.87
C HIS A 115 18.23 -7.55 9.65
N LYS A 116 19.06 -6.50 9.58
CA LYS A 116 20.33 -6.40 10.33
C LYS A 116 20.17 -6.30 11.86
N GLN A 117 18.95 -6.12 12.38
CA GLN A 117 18.67 -6.00 13.82
C GLN A 117 18.33 -7.35 14.48
N PRO A 118 18.55 -7.52 15.80
CA PRO A 118 18.15 -8.73 16.52
C PRO A 118 16.64 -8.99 16.42
N GLY A 119 16.25 -10.17 15.95
CA GLY A 119 14.84 -10.47 15.60
C GLY A 119 14.45 -10.08 14.17
N GLY A 120 15.44 -10.01 13.26
CA GLY A 120 15.29 -9.57 11.87
C GLY A 120 14.12 -10.20 11.10
N ASN A 121 13.55 -9.39 10.22
CA ASN A 121 12.25 -9.65 9.61
C ASN A 121 12.23 -10.85 8.67
N ASN A 122 11.05 -11.47 8.64
CA ASN A 122 10.62 -12.32 7.56
C ASN A 122 9.63 -11.54 6.69
N TYR A 123 10.14 -10.68 5.78
CA TYR A 123 9.28 -9.93 4.84
C TYR A 123 8.38 -10.87 4.05
N SER A 124 8.89 -12.05 3.68
CA SER A 124 8.12 -13.10 3.02
C SER A 124 6.90 -13.52 3.84
N GLU A 125 7.06 -13.82 5.12
CA GLU A 125 5.93 -14.20 5.98
C GLU A 125 4.91 -13.05 6.17
N ILE A 126 5.38 -11.81 6.32
CA ILE A 126 4.50 -10.64 6.45
C ILE A 126 3.66 -10.45 5.18
N ILE A 127 4.32 -10.46 4.01
CA ILE A 127 3.65 -10.27 2.73
C ILE A 127 2.72 -11.44 2.45
N ARG A 128 3.15 -12.68 2.69
CA ARG A 128 2.31 -13.88 2.55
C ARG A 128 1.03 -13.78 3.37
N CYS A 129 1.14 -13.45 4.66
CA CYS A 129 -0.04 -13.26 5.50
C CYS A 129 -0.93 -12.11 5.01
N ALA A 130 -0.37 -11.06 4.42
CA ALA A 130 -1.18 -10.00 3.83
C ALA A 130 -1.97 -10.49 2.61
N LEU A 131 -1.35 -11.32 1.76
CA LEU A 131 -1.95 -11.91 0.56
C LEU A 131 -3.00 -12.99 0.89
N GLU A 132 -2.74 -13.85 1.88
CA GLU A 132 -3.68 -14.89 2.34
C GLU A 132 -5.01 -14.31 2.87
N ASN A 133 -4.99 -13.07 3.36
CA ASN A 133 -6.19 -12.39 3.83
C ASN A 133 -6.97 -11.67 2.72
N ILE A 134 -6.52 -11.75 1.47
CA ILE A 134 -7.26 -11.19 0.33
C ILE A 134 -8.38 -12.16 -0.01
N ASP A 135 -9.60 -11.72 0.23
CA ASP A 135 -10.81 -12.39 -0.25
C ASP A 135 -11.00 -12.02 -1.72
N PHE A 136 -10.40 -12.82 -2.61
CA PHE A 136 -10.53 -12.66 -4.05
C PHE A 136 -11.72 -13.50 -4.51
N ASP A 137 -12.90 -12.88 -4.57
CA ASP A 137 -14.10 -13.56 -5.06
C ASP A 137 -14.10 -13.58 -6.59
N SER A 138 -14.19 -14.78 -7.17
CA SER A 138 -14.34 -14.97 -8.60
C SER A 138 -15.56 -14.26 -9.18
N ASP A 139 -16.59 -14.02 -8.37
CA ASP A 139 -17.80 -13.32 -8.79
C ASP A 139 -17.56 -11.81 -9.00
N ASP A 140 -16.53 -11.22 -8.37
CA ASP A 140 -16.13 -9.81 -8.57
C ASP A 140 -15.52 -9.58 -9.97
N ILE A 141 -15.03 -10.63 -10.62
CA ILE A 141 -14.41 -10.59 -11.97
C ILE A 141 -15.47 -10.43 -13.07
N TYR A 142 -16.68 -10.94 -12.85
CA TYR A 142 -17.74 -10.93 -13.87
C TYR A 142 -18.57 -9.63 -13.88
N ASP A 143 -18.39 -8.74 -12.90
CA ASP A 143 -19.14 -7.49 -12.79
C ASP A 143 -18.45 -6.33 -13.55
N TYR A 144 -18.07 -6.53 -14.83
CA TYR A 144 -17.67 -5.50 -15.81
C TYR A 144 -17.08 -4.20 -15.22
N HIS A 145 -16.06 -4.31 -14.38
CA HIS A 145 -15.33 -3.18 -13.85
C HIS A 145 -13.95 -3.20 -14.47
N TYR A 146 -13.68 -2.18 -15.30
CA TYR A 146 -12.38 -1.88 -15.92
C TYR A 146 -11.33 -1.44 -14.86
N GLU A 147 -11.43 -1.92 -13.62
CA GLU A 147 -10.52 -1.58 -12.54
C GLU A 147 -9.62 -2.78 -12.29
N ASP A 148 -8.31 -2.60 -12.49
CA ASP A 148 -7.34 -3.54 -11.97
C ASP A 148 -7.52 -3.63 -10.45
N PHE A 149 -7.68 -4.84 -9.94
CA PHE A 149 -7.75 -5.13 -8.53
C PHE A 149 -6.42 -4.76 -7.87
N GLU A 150 -6.44 -3.67 -7.10
CA GLU A 150 -5.29 -3.17 -6.37
C GLU A 150 -5.12 -3.93 -5.05
N ILE A 151 -3.91 -4.43 -4.81
CA ILE A 151 -3.50 -5.10 -3.58
C ILE A 151 -2.81 -4.07 -2.67
N ASP A 152 -3.60 -3.40 -1.82
CA ASP A 152 -3.14 -2.31 -0.95
C ASP A 152 -1.88 -2.67 -0.13
N ALA A 153 -1.73 -3.93 0.29
CA ALA A 153 -0.55 -4.39 1.02
C ALA A 153 0.72 -4.35 0.16
N LEU A 154 0.66 -4.82 -1.09
CA LEU A 154 1.80 -4.81 -2.00
C LEU A 154 2.20 -3.38 -2.35
N ASP A 155 1.22 -2.50 -2.62
CA ASP A 155 1.48 -1.07 -2.87
C ASP A 155 2.32 -0.46 -1.73
N GLN A 156 1.95 -0.76 -0.48
CA GLN A 156 2.59 -0.21 0.70
C GLN A 156 4.00 -0.77 0.92
N TRP A 157 4.20 -2.08 0.71
CA TRP A 157 5.52 -2.69 0.84
C TRP A 157 6.47 -2.25 -0.27
N LEU A 158 6.00 -2.16 -1.51
CA LEU A 158 6.80 -1.65 -2.63
C LEU A 158 7.17 -0.18 -2.42
N LYS A 159 6.24 0.62 -1.90
CA LYS A 159 6.56 2.00 -1.47
C LYS A 159 7.66 2.03 -0.41
N LYS A 160 7.56 1.20 0.63
CA LYS A 160 8.59 1.12 1.67
C LYS A 160 9.94 0.68 1.10
N ALA A 161 9.96 -0.21 0.10
CA ALA A 161 11.18 -0.59 -0.61
C ALA A 161 11.79 0.61 -1.37
N ARG A 162 10.98 1.41 -2.07
CA ARG A 162 11.45 2.64 -2.73
C ARG A 162 12.05 3.63 -1.72
N GLU A 163 11.39 3.84 -0.59
CA GLU A 163 11.90 4.70 0.49
C GLU A 163 13.25 4.20 1.02
N TYR A 164 13.46 2.89 1.13
CA TYR A 164 14.76 2.35 1.51
C TYR A 164 15.85 2.60 0.47
N ILE A 165 15.55 2.53 -0.83
CA ILE A 165 16.50 2.92 -1.89
C ILE A 165 16.88 4.40 -1.75
N GLU A 166 15.90 5.28 -1.54
CA GLU A 166 16.16 6.71 -1.34
C GLU A 166 17.04 7.00 -0.12
N GLN A 167 16.96 6.15 0.90
CA GLN A 167 17.78 6.21 2.11
C GLN A 167 19.17 5.55 1.94
N GLY A 168 19.49 4.99 0.77
CA GLY A 168 20.73 4.26 0.50
C GLY A 168 20.79 2.90 1.21
N ASN A 169 19.63 2.33 1.54
CA ASN A 169 19.50 1.02 2.17
C ASN A 169 18.96 -0.01 1.17
N ASP A 170 19.66 -0.16 0.04
CA ASP A 170 19.30 -1.10 -1.03
C ASP A 170 19.14 -2.55 -0.52
N ALA A 171 19.87 -2.93 0.53
CA ALA A 171 19.77 -4.26 1.13
C ALA A 171 18.34 -4.60 1.61
N GLU A 172 17.66 -3.69 2.30
CA GLU A 172 16.28 -3.93 2.75
C GLU A 172 15.29 -3.82 1.58
N ALA A 173 15.54 -2.92 0.64
CA ALA A 173 14.73 -2.79 -0.57
C ALA A 173 14.75 -4.09 -1.42
N ILE A 174 15.94 -4.69 -1.59
CA ILE A 174 16.11 -5.99 -2.27
C ILE A 174 15.32 -7.08 -1.54
N LEU A 175 15.39 -7.15 -0.21
CA LEU A 175 14.69 -8.18 0.55
C LEU A 175 13.16 -8.05 0.41
N ILE A 176 12.63 -6.83 0.46
CA ILE A 176 11.20 -6.59 0.23
C ILE A 176 10.81 -6.95 -1.20
N ALA A 177 11.58 -6.52 -2.21
CA ALA A 177 11.27 -6.81 -3.61
C ALA A 177 11.27 -8.32 -3.89
N LYS A 178 12.25 -9.07 -3.37
CA LYS A 178 12.29 -10.53 -3.47
C LYS A 178 11.08 -11.18 -2.83
N ALA A 179 10.71 -10.75 -1.63
CA ALA A 179 9.53 -11.25 -0.94
C ALA A 179 8.23 -10.93 -1.72
N CYS A 180 8.10 -9.73 -2.29
CA CYS A 180 6.97 -9.41 -3.17
C CYS A 180 6.90 -10.35 -4.37
N ILE A 181 8.01 -10.62 -5.07
CA ILE A 181 8.03 -11.52 -6.24
C ILE A 181 7.61 -12.94 -5.85
N GLU A 182 8.23 -13.50 -4.80
CA GLU A 182 8.02 -14.89 -4.41
C GLU A 182 6.60 -15.13 -3.90
N GLU A 183 6.11 -14.25 -3.01
CA GLU A 183 4.81 -14.42 -2.38
C GLU A 183 3.66 -14.03 -3.31
N TYR A 184 3.82 -13.01 -4.16
CA TYR A 184 2.84 -12.71 -5.21
C TYR A 184 2.71 -13.88 -6.18
N ALA A 185 3.82 -14.44 -6.66
CA ALA A 185 3.79 -15.60 -7.54
C ALA A 185 3.19 -16.83 -6.84
N GLY A 186 3.45 -17.01 -5.54
CA GLY A 186 2.84 -18.06 -4.72
C GLY A 186 1.32 -17.92 -4.64
N TRP A 187 0.85 -16.73 -4.27
CA TRP A 187 -0.56 -16.38 -4.16
C TRP A 187 -1.30 -16.48 -5.50
N ALA A 188 -0.74 -15.90 -6.57
CA ALA A 188 -1.35 -15.92 -7.91
C ALA A 188 -1.54 -17.35 -8.46
N ARG A 189 -0.60 -18.26 -8.21
CA ARG A 189 -0.76 -19.69 -8.60
C ARG A 189 -1.85 -20.41 -7.81
N GLY A 190 -2.22 -19.90 -6.64
CA GLY A 190 -3.30 -20.44 -5.82
C GLY A 190 -4.70 -20.04 -6.29
N ILE A 191 -4.79 -19.08 -7.22
CA ILE A 191 -6.05 -18.59 -7.77
C ILE A 191 -6.38 -19.37 -9.04
N ASP A 192 -7.59 -19.93 -9.11
CA ASP A 192 -8.07 -20.79 -10.21
C ASP A 192 -8.55 -20.00 -11.43
N ILE A 193 -8.17 -18.72 -11.54
CA ILE A 193 -8.60 -17.80 -12.59
C ILE A 193 -7.38 -17.07 -13.14
N ASP A 194 -7.41 -16.79 -14.44
CA ASP A 194 -6.40 -15.95 -15.08
C ASP A 194 -6.52 -14.51 -14.55
N LEU A 195 -5.49 -14.05 -13.86
CA LEU A 195 -5.42 -12.72 -13.27
C LEU A 195 -5.00 -11.65 -14.28
N ASP A 196 -4.61 -12.07 -15.50
CA ASP A 196 -4.17 -11.16 -16.55
C ASP A 196 -5.26 -10.16 -16.92
N GLY A 197 -4.90 -8.87 -16.85
CA GLY A 197 -5.83 -7.76 -17.04
C GLY A 197 -6.86 -7.53 -15.93
N TYR A 198 -6.78 -8.25 -14.80
CA TYR A 198 -7.62 -8.02 -13.61
C TYR A 198 -6.85 -7.53 -12.41
N ILE A 199 -5.53 -7.64 -12.41
CA ILE A 199 -4.65 -7.20 -11.33
C ILE A 199 -3.59 -6.29 -11.94
N SER A 200 -3.18 -5.26 -11.20
CA SER A 200 -2.16 -4.33 -11.68
C SER A 200 -0.88 -5.06 -12.08
N GLU A 201 -0.42 -4.80 -13.31
CA GLU A 201 0.87 -5.28 -13.81
C GLU A 201 2.06 -4.73 -12.99
N ASP A 202 1.86 -3.67 -12.20
CA ASP A 202 2.89 -3.12 -11.32
C ASP A 202 3.38 -4.16 -10.32
N TYR A 203 2.53 -5.08 -9.86
CA TYR A 203 2.96 -6.16 -8.95
C TYR A 203 3.89 -7.18 -9.61
N LEU A 204 3.91 -7.23 -10.93
CA LEU A 204 4.88 -8.02 -11.70
C LEU A 204 6.14 -7.21 -12.00
N TYR A 205 6.03 -5.93 -12.36
CA TYR A 205 7.18 -5.17 -12.90
C TYR A 205 7.94 -4.36 -11.85
N GLU A 206 7.24 -3.74 -10.91
CA GLU A 206 7.86 -2.84 -9.93
C GLU A 206 8.90 -3.53 -9.03
N PRO A 207 8.66 -4.75 -8.48
CA PRO A 207 9.68 -5.46 -7.74
C PRO A 207 10.96 -5.70 -8.56
N PHE A 208 10.84 -6.05 -9.85
CA PHE A 208 11.99 -6.24 -10.73
C PHE A 208 12.70 -4.93 -11.02
N SER A 209 11.97 -3.82 -11.22
CA SER A 209 12.57 -2.49 -11.37
C SER A 209 13.42 -2.10 -10.14
N ILE A 210 12.96 -2.45 -8.93
CA ILE A 210 13.74 -2.28 -7.70
C ILE A 210 15.02 -3.12 -7.74
N LEU A 211 14.94 -4.39 -8.16
CA LEU A 211 16.10 -5.27 -8.27
C LEU A 211 17.10 -4.80 -9.35
N GLU A 212 16.62 -4.35 -10.51
CA GLU A 212 17.46 -3.79 -11.58
C GLU A 212 18.21 -2.55 -11.09
N LYS A 213 17.52 -1.63 -10.40
CA LYS A 213 18.16 -0.44 -9.82
C LYS A 213 19.21 -0.81 -8.77
N ALA A 214 18.95 -1.83 -7.96
CA ALA A 214 19.93 -2.33 -7.00
C ALA A 214 21.15 -2.97 -7.68
N TYR A 215 20.97 -3.64 -8.83
CA TYR A 215 22.07 -4.14 -9.65
C TYR A 215 22.89 -2.98 -10.25
N GLU A 216 22.24 -1.96 -10.81
CA GLU A 216 22.90 -0.76 -11.34
C GLU A 216 23.72 -0.02 -10.28
N ASN A 217 23.24 -0.01 -9.03
CA ASN A 217 23.94 0.55 -7.87
C ASN A 217 25.09 -0.34 -7.35
N GLY A 218 25.29 -1.53 -7.92
CA GLY A 218 26.32 -2.48 -7.49
C GLY A 218 26.02 -3.19 -6.16
N CYS A 219 24.75 -3.19 -5.73
CA CYS A 219 24.29 -3.81 -4.49
C CYS A 219 23.85 -5.28 -4.66
N MET A 220 23.86 -5.79 -5.88
CA MET A 220 23.48 -7.15 -6.25
C MET A 220 24.24 -7.60 -7.50
N THR A 221 24.46 -8.92 -7.66
CA THR A 221 25.11 -9.47 -8.86
C THR A 221 24.12 -9.81 -9.98
N ALA A 222 24.62 -9.96 -11.20
CA ALA A 222 23.80 -10.40 -12.32
C ALA A 222 23.25 -11.82 -12.12
N GLU A 223 24.01 -12.72 -11.49
CA GLU A 223 23.55 -14.07 -11.17
C GLU A 223 22.39 -14.06 -10.16
N GLU A 224 22.45 -13.17 -9.16
CA GLU A 224 21.39 -13.00 -8.17
C GLU A 224 20.10 -12.46 -8.79
N LEU A 225 20.20 -11.50 -9.72
CA LEU A 225 19.05 -10.98 -10.46
C LEU A 225 18.44 -12.06 -11.38
N LEU A 226 19.28 -12.75 -12.16
CA LEU A 226 18.85 -13.78 -13.11
C LEU A 226 18.22 -15.02 -12.44
N ALA A 227 18.43 -15.21 -11.13
CA ALA A 227 17.76 -16.26 -10.38
C ALA A 227 16.23 -16.08 -10.33
N TYR A 228 15.74 -14.84 -10.46
CA TYR A 228 14.31 -14.49 -10.41
C TYR A 228 13.65 -14.39 -11.79
N CYS A 229 14.41 -14.49 -12.87
CA CYS A 229 13.89 -14.42 -14.25
C CYS A 229 13.64 -15.81 -14.88
N LYS A 230 13.49 -16.86 -14.07
CA LYS A 230 13.41 -18.27 -14.52
C LYS A 230 12.02 -18.86 -14.42
#